data_AF-A0A0K2JJJ0-F1
#
_entry.id   AF-A0A0K2JJJ0-F1
#
_cell.length_a   1.000
_cell.length_b   1.000
_cell.length_c   1.000
_cell.angle_alpha   90.00
_cell.angle_beta   90.00
_cell.angle_gamma   90.00
#
_symmetry.space_group_name_H-M   'P 1'
#
loop_
_entity.id
_entity.type
_entity.pdbx_description
1 polymer ?
#
loop_
_entity_poly.entity_id
_entity_poly.type
_entity_poly.pdbx_seq_one_letter_code
_entity_poly.pdbx_strand_id
1 'polypeptide(L)' 'MPITSEKNRKTLEKIEDTVAFKKENEKYWKQKIPTMTCEKKLVEAFKKEAKEKEWKYTTLMNKILRERYGKEKNNNEDD' A
#
# COMPACT_ATOMS: atom_id res chain seq x y z
N MET A 1 35.17 -29.18 -15.62
CA MET A 1 35.30 -27.72 -15.39
C MET A 1 33.92 -27.16 -15.08
N PRO A 2 33.66 -26.56 -13.91
CA PRO A 2 32.38 -25.90 -13.66
C PRO A 2 32.41 -24.50 -14.29
N ILE A 3 31.51 -24.26 -15.25
CA ILE A 3 31.31 -22.96 -15.89
C ILE A 3 30.53 -22.07 -14.91
N THR A 4 31.28 -21.21 -14.21
CA THR A 4 30.92 -19.88 -13.68
C THR A 4 29.43 -19.60 -13.40
N SER A 5 29.01 -19.73 -12.13
CA SER A 5 27.70 -19.27 -11.63
C SER A 5 27.60 -17.74 -11.43
N GLU A 6 28.70 -17.01 -11.65
CA GLU A 6 28.78 -15.55 -11.45
C GLU A 6 28.14 -14.72 -12.56
N LYS A 7 28.17 -15.20 -13.82
CA LYS A 7 27.57 -14.47 -14.95
C LYS A 7 26.04 -14.37 -14.85
N ASN A 8 25.39 -15.38 -14.26
CA ASN A 8 23.94 -15.40 -14.09
C ASN A 8 23.46 -14.43 -13.00
N ARG A 9 24.24 -14.22 -11.93
CA ARG A 9 23.93 -13.22 -10.88
C ARG A 9 23.96 -11.78 -11.40
N LYS A 10 25.00 -11.42 -12.16
CA LYS A 10 25.11 -10.08 -12.78
C LYS A 10 24.03 -9.78 -13.80
N THR A 11 23.42 -10.80 -14.40
CA THR A 11 22.34 -10.63 -15.38
C THR A 11 21.00 -10.37 -14.67
N LEU A 12 20.76 -11.00 -13.51
CA LEU A 12 19.61 -10.74 -12.64
C LEU A 12 19.68 -9.34 -11.99
N GLU A 13 20.83 -8.92 -11.49
CA GLU A 13 21.01 -7.57 -10.93
C GLU A 13 20.77 -6.46 -11.98
N LYS A 14 21.13 -6.71 -13.25
CA LYS A 14 20.87 -5.77 -14.35
C LYS A 14 19.39 -5.69 -14.77
N ILE A 15 18.58 -6.71 -14.45
CA ILE A 15 17.13 -6.68 -14.72
C ILE A 15 16.42 -5.78 -13.70
N GLU A 16 16.91 -5.73 -12.45
CA GLU A 16 16.36 -4.88 -11.38
C GLU A 16 16.56 -3.36 -11.64
N ASP A 17 17.57 -3.00 -12.44
CA ASP A 17 17.90 -1.61 -12.80
C ASP A 17 17.18 -1.09 -14.06
N THR A 18 16.18 -1.81 -14.57
CA THR A 18 15.32 -1.23 -15.59
C THR A 18 14.33 -0.26 -14.95
N VAL A 19 14.66 1.03 -15.07
CA VAL A 19 13.83 2.22 -14.73
C VAL A 19 12.37 2.08 -15.20
N ALA A 20 12.10 1.26 -16.22
CA ALA A 20 10.76 0.89 -16.68
C ALA A 20 9.94 0.11 -15.65
N PHE A 21 10.51 -0.84 -14.91
CA PHE A 21 9.81 -1.60 -13.86
C PHE A 21 9.47 -0.74 -12.63
N LYS A 22 10.29 0.27 -12.31
CA LYS A 22 10.01 1.23 -11.23
C LYS A 22 8.88 2.20 -11.60
N LYS A 23 8.85 2.69 -12.85
CA LYS A 23 7.84 3.67 -13.31
C LYS A 23 6.44 3.09 -13.50
N GLU A 24 6.32 1.81 -13.84
CA GLU A 24 5.00 1.21 -14.08
C GLU A 24 4.22 0.92 -12.78
N ASN A 25 4.92 0.78 -11.65
CA ASN A 25 4.30 0.59 -10.33
C ASN A 25 3.84 1.89 -9.65
N GLU A 26 4.35 3.06 -10.06
CA GLU A 26 3.86 4.36 -9.56
C GLU A 26 2.39 4.63 -9.96
N LYS A 27 1.85 3.91 -10.94
CA LYS A 27 0.44 4.01 -11.35
C LYS A 27 -0.55 3.35 -10.38
N TYR A 28 -0.10 2.56 -9.43
CA TYR A 28 -0.95 1.84 -8.47
C TYR A 28 -0.61 2.25 -7.03
N TRP A 29 -1.06 3.44 -6.62
CA TRP A 29 -0.79 4.14 -5.37
C TRP A 29 -1.25 3.38 -4.10
N LYS A 30 -0.63 2.25 -3.78
CA LYS A 30 -0.82 1.51 -2.52
C LYS A 30 0.48 1.58 -1.73
N GLN A 31 0.60 2.61 -0.90
CA GLN A 31 1.67 2.69 0.08
C GLN A 31 1.40 1.73 1.24
N LYS A 32 2.44 1.03 1.72
CA LYS A 32 2.33 0.14 2.88
C LYS A 32 2.39 0.99 4.15
N ILE A 33 1.39 0.81 5.01
CA ILE A 33 1.47 1.31 6.38
C ILE A 33 2.47 0.42 7.15
N PRO A 34 3.47 1.00 7.85
CA PRO A 34 4.37 0.23 8.70
C PRO A 34 3.61 -0.60 9.73
N THR A 35 4.19 -1.72 10.16
CA THR A 35 3.62 -2.53 11.23
C THR A 35 3.53 -1.70 12.51
N MET A 36 2.32 -1.49 13.00
CA MET A 36 2.05 -0.74 14.24
C MET A 36 1.16 -1.57 15.16
N THR A 37 1.28 -1.32 16.46
CA THR A 37 0.37 -1.84 17.47
C THR A 37 -0.73 -0.81 17.75
N CYS A 38 -1.96 -1.28 17.91
CA CYS A 38 -3.12 -0.45 18.23
C CYS A 38 -3.75 -0.93 19.54
N GLU A 39 -4.49 -0.06 20.22
CA GLU A 39 -5.20 -0.44 21.45
C GLU A 39 -6.18 -1.59 21.20
N LYS A 40 -6.17 -2.60 22.09
CA LYS A 40 -6.98 -3.82 21.95
C LYS A 40 -8.46 -3.52 21.76
N LYS A 41 -9.02 -2.60 22.55
CA LYS A 41 -10.44 -2.20 22.48
C LYS A 41 -10.82 -1.64 21.11
N LEU A 42 -9.96 -0.82 20.52
CA LEU A 42 -10.18 -0.24 19.19
C LEU A 42 -10.09 -1.29 18.09
N VAL A 43 -9.16 -2.24 18.21
CA VAL A 43 -9.04 -3.36 17.25
C VAL A 43 -10.27 -4.27 17.29
N GLU A 44 -10.81 -4.55 18.47
CA GLU A 44 -12.03 -5.35 18.64
C GLU A 44 -13.25 -4.65 18.01
N ALA A 45 -13.43 -3.35 18.29
CA ALA A 45 -14.50 -2.55 17.69
C ALA A 45 -14.38 -2.50 16.15
N PHE A 46 -13.18 -2.25 15.63
CA PHE A 46 -12.91 -2.21 14.20
C PHE A 46 -13.21 -3.57 13.52
N LYS A 47 -12.82 -4.69 14.14
CA LYS A 47 -13.13 -6.03 13.61
C LYS A 47 -14.63 -6.32 13.61
N LYS A 48 -15.34 -5.92 14.68
CA LYS A 48 -16.78 -6.07 14.78
C LYS A 48 -17.49 -5.28 13.66
N GLU A 49 -17.12 -4.01 13.48
CA GLU A 49 -17.68 -3.17 12.42
C GLU A 49 -17.40 -3.73 11.02
N ALA A 50 -16.18 -4.21 10.77
CA ALA A 50 -15.84 -4.84 9.50
C ALA A 50 -16.69 -6.10 9.24
N LYS A 51 -16.95 -6.90 10.27
CA LYS A 51 -17.80 -8.10 10.17
C LYS A 51 -19.26 -7.74 9.91
N GLU A 52 -19.81 -6.77 10.64
CA GLU A 52 -21.20 -6.32 10.48
C GLU A 52 -21.46 -5.73 9.09
N LYS A 53 -20.47 -5.08 8.51
CA LYS A 53 -20.55 -4.48 7.16
C LYS A 53 -20.10 -5.42 6.05
N GLU A 54 -19.69 -6.65 6.38
CA GLU A 54 -19.09 -7.61 5.44
C GLU A 54 -17.92 -7.02 4.63
N TRP A 55 -17.14 -6.13 5.26
CA TRP A 55 -16.02 -5.45 4.64
C TRP A 55 -14.68 -6.09 4.99
N LYS A 56 -13.76 -6.06 4.03
CA LYS A 56 -12.35 -6.33 4.31
C LYS A 56 -11.82 -5.24 5.23
N TYR A 57 -10.91 -5.61 6.14
CA TYR A 57 -10.23 -4.66 7.02
C TYR A 57 -9.55 -3.53 6.24
N THR A 58 -8.94 -3.85 5.10
CA THR A 58 -8.34 -2.83 4.22
C THR A 58 -9.37 -1.85 3.67
N THR A 59 -10.57 -2.31 3.34
CA THR A 59 -11.68 -1.46 2.87
C THR A 59 -12.13 -0.51 3.98
N LEU A 60 -12.37 -1.03 5.19
CA LEU A 60 -12.79 -0.21 6.31
C LEU A 60 -11.70 0.80 6.71
N MET A 61 -10.45 0.38 6.77
CA MET A 61 -9.31 1.26 7.05
C MET A 61 -9.19 2.37 6.01
N ASN A 62 -9.28 2.05 4.71
CA ASN A 62 -9.25 3.07 3.66
C ASN A 62 -10.42 4.05 3.74
N LYS A 63 -11.60 3.57 4.13
CA LYS A 63 -12.77 4.43 4.34
C LYS A 63 -12.53 5.42 5.49
N ILE A 64 -12.03 4.94 6.63
CA ILE A 64 -11.68 5.78 7.78
C ILE A 64 -10.60 6.80 7.42
N LEU A 65 -9.54 6.36 6.73
CA LEU A 65 -8.46 7.25 6.28
C LEU A 65 -8.97 8.31 5.28
N ARG A 66 -9.84 7.93 4.34
CA ARG A 66 -10.45 8.87 3.39
C ARG A 66 -11.42 9.83 4.07
N GLU A 67 -12.17 9.39 5.08
CA GLU A 67 -13.06 10.27 5.83
C GLU A 67 -12.27 11.30 6.65
N ARG A 68 -11.16 10.89 7.24
CA ARG A 68 -10.31 11.75 8.07
C ARG A 68 -9.39 12.67 7.27
N TYR A 69 -8.74 12.15 6.23
CA TYR A 69 -7.70 12.85 5.47
C TYR A 69 -8.07 13.11 4.01
N GLY A 70 -9.09 12.42 3.48
CA GLY A 70 -9.55 12.58 2.10
C GLY A 70 -10.52 13.74 1.90
N LYS A 71 -10.85 14.49 2.95
CA LYS A 71 -11.44 15.83 2.82
C LYS A 71 -10.33 16.83 2.56
N GLU A 72 -9.65 16.71 1.42
CA GLU A 72 -9.06 17.90 0.84
C GLU A 72 -10.22 18.84 0.50
N LYS A 73 -10.10 20.07 0.98
CA LYS A 73 -11.02 21.16 0.71
C LYS A 73 -11.34 21.20 -0.78
N ASN A 74 -12.56 20.84 -1.16
CA ASN A 74 -13.22 21.48 -2.30
C ASN A 74 -13.53 22.93 -1.88
N ASN A 75 -12.50 23.73 -1.61
CA ASN A 75 -12.60 25.18 -1.77
C ASN A 75 -12.44 25.41 -3.27
N ASN A 76 -13.42 24.95 -4.03
CA ASN A 76 -13.73 25.50 -5.34
C ASN A 76 -14.85 26.52 -5.10
N GLU A 77 -14.60 27.46 -4.18
CA GLU A 77 -15.40 28.67 -4.03
C GLU A 77 -14.68 29.76 -4.83
N ASP A 78 -15.42 30.27 -5.80
CA ASP A 78 -15.32 31.57 -6.47
C ASP A 78 -14.20 31.84 -7.49
N ASP A 79 -14.71 31.98 -8.73
CA ASP A 79 -14.45 33.01 -9.77
C ASP A 79 -13.20 32.89 -10.66
#